data_AF-M5BSB1-F1
#
_entry.id   AF-M5BSB1-F1
#
_cell.length_a   1.000
_cell.length_b   1.000
_cell.length_c   1.000
_cell.angle_alpha   90.00
_cell.angle_beta   90.00
_cell.angle_gamma   90.00
#
_symmetry.space_group_name_H-M   'P 1'
#
loop_
_entity.id
_entity.type
_entity.pdbx_description
1 polymer ?
#
loop_
_entity_poly.entity_id
_entity_poly.type
_entity_poly.pdbx_seq_one_letter_code
_entity_poly.pdbx_strand_id
1 'polypeptide(L)'
;MGLTGNIDAQIKAIYHPTKKFVDTLSSESSESFGILLDKTCMYAESGGQEYDTGSIIIDGVAEFAVENVQVFNGYVLHTGTMKYGELKIGDKVVASYDELRRWPLRNNHTATHILNWSLRDTLGDHIDQKGSLVAPTKLRFDFSHKQQIALPELEKIEKSNNEWVARNEKVYSSDVGLQDGYQVNGLRAVFGEAYPDPVRVVAIGGSVEDILKDPKDEKWRSASVEFCGGTHVNKTGDIKSIVITEESGIAKGIRRIIAVTGHEAAEVTRVADSLKTRLEALERTPTDAELRQLSVELDKADISVLRKAELKDKFVKVRKAFDDKTKAKTNAASKSVSQQHHEGNFY
;
A
#
# COMPACT_ATOMS: atom_id res chain seq x y z
N MET A 1 -6.14 -19.70 -8.12
CA MET A 1 -6.23 -18.22 -8.03
C MET A 1 -5.44 -17.55 -9.17
N GLY A 2 -5.79 -17.86 -10.44
CA GLY A 2 -5.03 -17.38 -11.62
C GLY A 2 -5.90 -17.06 -12.83
N LEU A 3 -7.22 -16.95 -12.63
CA LEU A 3 -8.13 -16.57 -13.70
C LEU A 3 -8.18 -15.05 -13.79
N THR A 4 -7.71 -14.51 -14.92
CA THR A 4 -7.71 -13.07 -15.21
C THR A 4 -8.89 -12.71 -16.10
N GLY A 5 -9.45 -11.52 -15.87
CA GLY A 5 -10.60 -11.03 -16.63
C GLY A 5 -11.91 -11.73 -16.25
N ASN A 6 -12.91 -11.57 -17.13
CA ASN A 6 -14.23 -12.14 -16.94
C ASN A 6 -14.20 -13.65 -17.16
N ILE A 7 -14.94 -14.40 -16.34
CA ILE A 7 -15.04 -15.85 -16.49
C ILE A 7 -16.48 -16.33 -16.50
N ASP A 8 -16.76 -17.33 -17.31
CA ASP A 8 -18.00 -18.10 -17.21
C ASP A 8 -17.93 -19.01 -15.98
N ALA A 9 -18.95 -18.98 -15.14
CA ALA A 9 -19.10 -19.80 -13.94
C ALA A 9 -20.55 -20.31 -13.80
N GLN A 10 -20.77 -21.21 -12.85
CA GLN A 10 -22.10 -21.69 -12.49
C GLN A 10 -22.42 -21.39 -11.02
N ILE A 11 -23.62 -20.90 -10.75
CA ILE A 11 -24.12 -20.73 -9.37
C ILE A 11 -24.33 -22.11 -8.74
N LYS A 12 -23.65 -22.36 -7.62
CA LYS A 12 -23.74 -23.63 -6.88
C LYS A 12 -24.60 -23.53 -5.63
N ALA A 13 -24.66 -22.35 -5.02
CA ALA A 13 -25.53 -22.09 -3.88
C ALA A 13 -25.81 -20.59 -3.73
N ILE A 14 -26.96 -20.26 -3.18
CA ILE A 14 -27.34 -18.91 -2.77
C ILE A 14 -27.65 -18.95 -1.27
N TYR A 15 -26.99 -18.07 -0.52
CA TYR A 15 -27.03 -18.02 0.94
C TYR A 15 -27.68 -16.72 1.42
N HIS A 16 -28.77 -16.86 2.18
CA HIS A 16 -29.49 -15.76 2.80
C HIS A 16 -28.86 -15.40 4.17
N PRO A 17 -28.80 -14.11 4.56
CA PRO A 17 -28.26 -13.66 5.86
C PRO A 17 -28.89 -14.31 7.09
N THR A 18 -30.13 -14.79 6.96
CA THR A 18 -30.86 -15.54 8.00
C THR A 18 -30.37 -16.99 8.15
N LYS A 19 -29.18 -17.30 7.63
CA LYS A 19 -28.48 -18.58 7.73
C LYS A 19 -29.20 -19.74 7.03
N LYS A 20 -29.82 -19.44 5.88
CA LYS A 20 -30.52 -20.44 5.06
C LYS A 20 -30.04 -20.38 3.62
N PHE A 21 -29.99 -21.55 2.99
CA PHE A 21 -29.84 -21.62 1.54
C PHE A 21 -31.21 -21.42 0.87
N VAL A 22 -31.22 -20.74 -0.27
CA VAL A 22 -32.41 -20.48 -1.08
C VAL A 22 -32.14 -20.87 -2.52
N ASP A 23 -33.20 -21.18 -3.27
CA ASP A 23 -33.08 -21.63 -4.66
C ASP A 23 -32.93 -20.47 -5.65
N THR A 24 -33.45 -19.29 -5.29
CA THR A 24 -33.46 -18.09 -6.13
C THR A 24 -33.12 -16.82 -5.33
N LEU A 25 -32.71 -15.79 -6.06
CA LEU A 25 -32.41 -14.45 -5.59
C LEU A 25 -32.94 -13.43 -6.60
N SER A 26 -33.88 -12.58 -6.19
CA SER A 26 -34.54 -11.58 -7.04
C SER A 26 -34.21 -10.16 -6.60
N SER A 27 -34.20 -9.22 -7.56
CA SER A 27 -34.04 -7.78 -7.32
C SER A 27 -35.19 -7.11 -6.56
N GLU A 28 -36.28 -7.84 -6.27
CA GLU A 28 -37.33 -7.36 -5.36
C GLU A 28 -36.85 -7.26 -3.91
N SER A 29 -35.79 -8.00 -3.55
CA SER A 29 -35.14 -7.88 -2.25
C SER A 29 -34.01 -6.86 -2.30
N SER A 30 -33.97 -5.96 -1.32
CA SER A 30 -32.84 -5.06 -1.07
C SER A 30 -31.82 -5.64 -0.08
N GLU A 31 -32.00 -6.89 0.34
CA GLU A 31 -31.11 -7.53 1.30
C GLU A 31 -29.81 -7.98 0.63
N SER A 32 -28.76 -8.15 1.44
CA SER A 32 -27.49 -8.69 0.97
C SER A 32 -27.54 -10.22 0.94
N PHE A 33 -26.99 -10.86 -0.08
CA PHE A 33 -26.92 -12.31 -0.21
C PHE A 33 -25.49 -12.77 -0.44
N GLY A 34 -25.24 -14.05 -0.17
CA GLY A 34 -24.00 -14.73 -0.54
C GLY A 34 -24.20 -15.65 -1.75
N ILE A 35 -23.32 -15.59 -2.74
CA ILE A 35 -23.30 -16.51 -3.89
C ILE A 35 -22.03 -17.36 -3.86
N LEU A 36 -22.20 -18.67 -4.00
CA LEU A 36 -21.11 -19.62 -4.25
C LEU A 36 -21.09 -20.01 -5.72
N LEU A 37 -19.91 -19.89 -6.34
CA LEU A 37 -19.65 -20.31 -7.72
C LEU A 37 -18.78 -21.58 -7.72
N ASP A 38 -18.82 -22.33 -8.82
CA ASP A 38 -17.91 -23.47 -9.03
C ASP A 38 -16.45 -23.04 -9.21
N LYS A 39 -16.23 -21.83 -9.74
CA LYS A 39 -14.93 -21.16 -9.86
C LYS A 39 -15.12 -19.65 -9.88
N THR A 40 -14.09 -18.90 -9.51
CA THR A 40 -14.14 -17.43 -9.46
C THR A 40 -12.79 -16.80 -9.84
N CYS A 41 -12.86 -15.62 -10.47
CA CYS A 41 -11.72 -14.73 -10.74
C CYS A 41 -11.54 -13.66 -9.64
N MET A 42 -12.48 -13.56 -8.70
CA MET A 42 -12.46 -12.58 -7.61
C MET A 42 -11.61 -13.12 -6.46
N TYR A 43 -10.71 -12.29 -5.95
CA TYR A 43 -9.85 -12.58 -4.81
C TYR A 43 -10.63 -12.37 -3.53
N ALA A 44 -10.65 -13.40 -2.70
CA ALA A 44 -11.16 -13.33 -1.34
C ALA A 44 -10.10 -12.74 -0.41
N GLU A 45 -10.50 -11.86 0.50
CA GLU A 45 -9.58 -11.23 1.45
C GLU A 45 -8.76 -12.29 2.18
N SER A 46 -7.43 -12.18 2.05
CA SER A 46 -6.47 -13.12 2.62
C SER A 46 -5.05 -12.61 2.44
N GLY A 47 -4.12 -13.08 3.26
CA GLY A 47 -2.69 -12.70 3.18
C GLY A 47 -2.44 -11.20 3.36
N GLY A 48 -3.35 -10.49 4.02
CA GLY A 48 -3.32 -9.03 4.17
C GLY A 48 -3.88 -8.24 2.98
N GLN A 49 -4.16 -8.86 1.84
CA GLN A 49 -4.81 -8.18 0.71
C GLN A 49 -6.32 -8.13 0.89
N GLU A 50 -6.89 -6.94 0.75
CA GLU A 50 -8.34 -6.74 0.72
C GLU A 50 -9.00 -7.49 -0.44
N TYR A 51 -10.27 -7.84 -0.25
CA TYR A 51 -11.11 -8.48 -1.25
C TYR A 51 -11.37 -7.60 -2.47
N ASP A 52 -11.77 -8.28 -3.55
CA ASP A 52 -12.35 -7.61 -4.71
C ASP A 52 -13.82 -7.28 -4.54
N THR A 53 -14.23 -6.30 -5.32
CA THR A 53 -15.62 -6.02 -5.68
C THR A 53 -15.81 -6.34 -7.15
N GLY A 54 -17.06 -6.43 -7.61
CA GLY A 54 -17.32 -6.77 -9.00
C GLY A 54 -18.77 -7.07 -9.30
N SER A 55 -19.00 -7.94 -10.28
CA SER A 55 -20.34 -8.33 -10.70
C SER A 55 -20.42 -9.80 -11.09
N ILE A 56 -21.60 -10.39 -10.86
CA ILE A 56 -22.01 -11.69 -11.39
C ILE A 56 -23.23 -11.44 -12.25
N ILE A 57 -23.12 -11.69 -13.56
CA ILE A 57 -24.11 -11.27 -14.54
C ILE A 57 -24.63 -12.41 -15.40
N ILE A 58 -25.89 -12.29 -15.83
CA ILE A 58 -26.42 -12.94 -17.03
C ILE A 58 -26.75 -11.80 -17.99
N ASP A 59 -26.06 -11.76 -19.13
CA ASP A 59 -26.11 -10.62 -20.06
C ASP A 59 -27.55 -10.26 -20.45
N GLY A 60 -27.93 -8.99 -20.19
CA GLY A 60 -29.27 -8.45 -20.42
C GLY A 60 -30.40 -9.01 -19.53
N VAL A 61 -30.11 -9.91 -18.58
CA VAL A 61 -31.12 -10.62 -17.79
C VAL A 61 -31.02 -10.31 -16.30
N ALA A 62 -29.82 -10.39 -15.72
CA ALA A 62 -29.62 -10.23 -14.29
C ALA A 62 -28.23 -9.72 -13.94
N GLU A 63 -28.14 -8.90 -12.89
CA GLU A 63 -26.87 -8.44 -12.34
C GLU A 63 -26.91 -8.46 -10.82
N PHE A 64 -25.91 -9.15 -10.25
CA PHE A 64 -25.61 -9.12 -8.83
C PHE A 64 -24.30 -8.36 -8.63
N ALA A 65 -24.35 -7.25 -7.89
CA ALA A 65 -23.16 -6.48 -7.54
C ALA A 65 -22.49 -7.12 -6.33
N VAL A 66 -21.25 -7.55 -6.52
CA VAL A 66 -20.41 -8.13 -5.46
C VAL A 66 -19.72 -7.00 -4.71
N GLU A 67 -20.03 -6.89 -3.43
CA GLU A 67 -19.56 -5.83 -2.53
C GLU A 67 -18.47 -6.34 -1.57
N ASN A 68 -18.38 -7.66 -1.37
CA ASN A 68 -17.39 -8.30 -0.52
C ASN A 68 -17.11 -9.75 -0.96
N VAL A 69 -15.87 -10.22 -0.85
CA VAL A 69 -15.50 -11.61 -1.16
C VAL A 69 -14.65 -12.19 -0.03
N GLN A 70 -15.10 -13.29 0.58
CA GLN A 70 -14.44 -13.92 1.74
C GLN A 70 -14.29 -15.43 1.56
N VAL A 71 -13.35 -16.02 2.30
CA VAL A 71 -13.25 -17.48 2.42
C VAL A 71 -14.02 -17.97 3.65
N PHE A 72 -14.94 -18.91 3.47
CA PHE A 72 -15.63 -19.61 4.55
C PHE A 72 -15.54 -21.12 4.35
N ASN A 73 -14.91 -21.84 5.28
CA ASN A 73 -14.72 -23.31 5.21
C ASN A 73 -14.18 -23.81 3.85
N GLY A 74 -13.25 -23.09 3.25
CA GLY A 74 -12.66 -23.45 1.95
C GLY A 74 -13.48 -23.03 0.72
N TYR A 75 -14.63 -22.38 0.90
CA TYR A 75 -15.44 -21.82 -0.19
C TYR A 75 -15.25 -20.31 -0.30
N VAL A 76 -15.26 -19.79 -1.52
CA VAL A 76 -15.26 -18.34 -1.77
C VAL A 76 -16.69 -17.83 -1.84
N LEU A 77 -17.08 -17.03 -0.85
CA LEU A 77 -18.40 -16.43 -0.73
C LEU A 77 -18.38 -15.01 -1.31
N HIS A 78 -19.23 -14.76 -2.31
CA HIS A 78 -19.43 -13.45 -2.92
C HIS A 78 -20.66 -12.81 -2.29
N THR A 79 -20.46 -11.81 -1.44
CA THR A 79 -21.54 -11.12 -0.74
C THR A 79 -21.87 -9.81 -1.45
N GLY A 80 -23.16 -9.50 -1.59
CA GLY A 80 -23.58 -8.36 -2.38
C GLY A 80 -25.09 -8.23 -2.52
N THR A 81 -25.53 -7.43 -3.48
CA THR A 81 -26.95 -7.10 -3.70
C THR A 81 -27.35 -7.26 -5.16
N MET A 82 -28.61 -7.65 -5.41
CA MET A 82 -29.16 -7.64 -6.78
C MET A 82 -29.38 -6.21 -7.26
N LYS A 83 -29.00 -5.94 -8.50
CA LYS A 83 -29.31 -4.67 -9.18
C LYS A 83 -30.59 -4.77 -10.01
N TYR A 84 -30.76 -5.86 -10.73
CA TYR A 84 -31.97 -6.19 -11.47
C TYR A 84 -32.01 -7.68 -11.81
N GLY A 85 -33.21 -8.18 -12.11
CA GLY A 85 -33.43 -9.55 -12.56
C GLY A 85 -33.48 -10.57 -11.42
N GLU A 86 -33.33 -11.83 -11.79
CA GLU A 86 -33.33 -12.97 -10.87
C GLU A 86 -32.20 -13.93 -11.22
N LEU A 87 -31.55 -14.49 -10.21
CA LEU A 87 -30.56 -15.56 -10.31
C LEU A 87 -31.08 -16.79 -9.57
N LYS A 88 -30.78 -17.98 -10.10
CA LYS A 88 -31.10 -19.27 -9.46
C LYS A 88 -29.89 -20.21 -9.43
N ILE A 89 -29.96 -21.19 -8.54
CA ILE A 89 -28.97 -22.27 -8.50
C ILE A 89 -28.92 -22.96 -9.87
N GLY A 90 -27.70 -23.20 -10.37
CA GLY A 90 -27.45 -23.86 -11.66
C GLY A 90 -27.32 -22.91 -12.84
N ASP A 91 -27.65 -21.63 -12.69
CA ASP A 91 -27.47 -20.63 -13.75
C ASP A 91 -26.01 -20.50 -14.17
N LYS A 92 -25.81 -20.32 -15.48
CA LYS A 92 -24.52 -19.94 -16.06
C LYS A 92 -24.42 -18.42 -16.03
N VAL A 93 -23.34 -17.92 -15.44
CA VAL A 93 -23.11 -16.50 -15.21
C VAL A 93 -21.72 -16.12 -15.68
N VAL A 94 -21.53 -14.84 -15.95
CA VAL A 94 -20.20 -14.25 -16.12
C VAL A 94 -19.83 -13.54 -14.82
N ALA A 95 -18.74 -13.95 -14.20
CA ALA A 95 -18.18 -13.28 -13.03
C ALA A 95 -17.03 -12.35 -13.45
N SER A 96 -17.01 -11.14 -12.93
CA SER A 96 -15.97 -10.14 -13.18
C SER A 96 -15.64 -9.36 -11.91
N TYR A 97 -14.39 -8.92 -11.77
CA TYR A 97 -13.96 -8.02 -10.70
C TYR A 97 -13.76 -6.60 -11.24
N ASP A 98 -13.85 -5.61 -10.36
CA ASP A 98 -13.55 -4.21 -10.67
C ASP A 98 -12.04 -4.02 -10.87
N GLU A 99 -11.63 -3.83 -12.12
CA GLU A 99 -10.23 -3.60 -12.50
C GLU A 99 -9.66 -2.33 -11.86
N LEU A 100 -10.47 -1.28 -11.69
CA LEU A 100 -10.02 -0.01 -11.08
C LEU A 100 -9.73 -0.17 -9.59
N ARG A 101 -10.41 -1.11 -8.91
CA ARG A 101 -10.09 -1.53 -7.53
C ARG A 101 -8.91 -2.51 -7.48
N ARG A 102 -8.90 -3.52 -8.35
CA ARG A 102 -7.88 -4.59 -8.36
C ARG A 102 -6.49 -4.07 -8.75
N TRP A 103 -6.42 -3.09 -9.65
CA TRP A 103 -5.16 -2.54 -10.13
C TRP A 103 -4.26 -2.00 -8.99
N PRO A 104 -4.71 -1.04 -8.17
CA PRO A 104 -3.89 -0.57 -7.06
C PRO A 104 -3.62 -1.63 -5.99
N LEU A 105 -4.51 -2.61 -5.78
CA LEU A 105 -4.26 -3.77 -4.91
C LEU A 105 -3.04 -4.57 -5.39
N ARG A 106 -2.96 -4.91 -6.68
CA ARG A 106 -1.80 -5.60 -7.27
C ARG A 106 -0.51 -4.79 -7.13
N ASN A 107 -0.59 -3.48 -7.36
CA ASN A 107 0.55 -2.58 -7.21
C ASN A 107 1.07 -2.60 -5.77
N ASN A 108 0.19 -2.37 -4.81
CA ASN A 108 0.52 -2.34 -3.39
C ASN A 108 1.00 -3.71 -2.89
N HIS A 109 0.43 -4.82 -3.37
CA HIS A 109 0.90 -6.15 -2.99
C HIS A 109 2.32 -6.40 -3.47
N THR A 110 2.60 -6.12 -4.74
CA THR A 110 3.93 -6.33 -5.30
C THR A 110 4.95 -5.38 -4.67
N ALA A 111 4.54 -4.14 -4.35
CA ALA A 111 5.37 -3.21 -3.59
C ALA A 111 5.67 -3.70 -2.16
N THR A 112 4.75 -4.43 -1.51
CA THR A 112 5.01 -5.07 -0.21
C THR A 112 6.16 -6.09 -0.30
N HIS A 113 6.20 -6.92 -1.36
CA HIS A 113 7.29 -7.87 -1.59
C HIS A 113 8.64 -7.18 -1.80
N ILE A 114 8.64 -6.10 -2.59
CA ILE A 114 9.83 -5.27 -2.82
C ILE A 114 10.29 -4.61 -1.51
N LEU A 115 9.36 -4.08 -0.72
CA LEU A 115 9.65 -3.45 0.57
C LEU A 115 10.21 -4.45 1.58
N ASN A 116 9.61 -5.64 1.71
CA ASN A 116 10.09 -6.71 2.58
C ASN A 116 11.54 -7.08 2.23
N TRP A 117 11.84 -7.23 0.95
CA TRP A 117 13.20 -7.49 0.47
C TRP A 117 14.16 -6.33 0.80
N SER A 118 13.81 -5.08 0.47
CA SER A 118 14.67 -3.91 0.69
C SER A 118 14.94 -3.65 2.17
N LEU A 119 13.96 -3.89 3.04
CA LEU A 119 14.13 -3.82 4.49
C LEU A 119 15.16 -4.83 4.97
N ARG A 120 15.03 -6.09 4.55
CA ARG A 120 15.96 -7.15 4.91
C ARG A 120 17.37 -6.90 4.36
N ASP A 121 17.47 -6.41 3.13
CA ASP A 121 18.76 -6.06 2.51
C ASP A 121 19.46 -4.89 3.22
N THR A 122 18.68 -3.89 3.66
CA THR A 122 19.25 -2.70 4.31
C THR A 122 19.54 -2.91 5.78
N LEU A 123 18.63 -3.55 6.51
CA LEU A 123 18.67 -3.65 7.98
C LEU A 123 19.22 -4.99 8.48
N GLY A 124 19.18 -6.05 7.67
CA GLY A 124 19.69 -7.38 8.01
C GLY A 124 18.62 -8.49 8.08
N ASP A 125 19.06 -9.72 8.34
CA ASP A 125 18.21 -10.91 8.27
C ASP A 125 17.21 -11.08 9.42
N HIS A 126 17.28 -10.27 10.49
CA HIS A 126 16.33 -10.31 11.61
C HIS A 126 14.98 -9.64 11.30
N ILE A 127 14.82 -9.08 10.11
CA ILE A 127 13.57 -8.50 9.64
C ILE A 127 12.61 -9.64 9.30
N ASP A 128 11.54 -9.77 10.07
CA ASP A 128 10.45 -10.73 9.86
C ASP A 128 9.11 -10.02 9.84
N GLN A 129 8.25 -10.40 8.90
CA GLN A 129 6.88 -9.90 8.84
C GLN A 129 6.12 -10.24 10.14
N LYS A 130 5.40 -9.24 10.67
CA LYS A 130 4.51 -9.33 11.83
C LYS A 130 3.08 -8.95 11.50
N GLY A 131 2.83 -8.37 10.32
CA GLY A 131 1.51 -8.00 9.85
C GLY A 131 1.60 -7.34 8.48
N SER A 132 0.53 -7.45 7.70
CA SER A 132 0.41 -6.82 6.39
C SER A 132 -1.02 -6.32 6.18
N LEU A 133 -1.16 -5.22 5.46
CA LEU A 133 -2.42 -4.79 4.84
C LEU A 133 -2.07 -4.25 3.46
N VAL A 134 -2.81 -4.71 2.47
CA VAL A 134 -2.77 -4.25 1.08
C VAL A 134 -4.18 -3.81 0.73
N ALA A 135 -4.38 -2.50 0.76
CA ALA A 135 -5.62 -1.82 0.41
C ALA A 135 -5.43 -1.08 -0.94
N PRO A 136 -6.50 -0.61 -1.61
CA PRO A 136 -6.35 0.19 -2.83
C PRO A 136 -5.55 1.48 -2.60
N THR A 137 -5.68 2.11 -1.44
CA THR A 137 -5.07 3.43 -1.18
C THR A 137 -3.65 3.35 -0.60
N LYS A 138 -3.24 2.19 -0.06
CA LYS A 138 -1.93 2.04 0.60
C LYS A 138 -1.55 0.58 0.85
N LEU A 139 -0.27 0.37 1.11
CA LEU A 139 0.23 -0.79 1.83
C LEU A 139 0.68 -0.40 3.24
N ARG A 140 0.56 -1.34 4.17
CA ARG A 140 1.06 -1.25 5.54
C ARG A 140 1.79 -2.54 5.86
N PHE A 141 3.06 -2.41 6.23
CA PHE A 141 3.93 -3.54 6.51
C PHE A 141 4.50 -3.44 7.92
N ASP A 142 4.19 -4.43 8.75
CA ASP A 142 4.67 -4.53 10.12
C ASP A 142 5.78 -5.57 10.18
N PHE A 143 6.91 -5.25 10.81
CA PHE A 143 8.09 -6.12 10.83
C PHE A 143 8.87 -6.03 12.15
N SER A 144 9.66 -7.07 12.45
CA SER A 144 10.54 -7.08 13.62
C SER A 144 11.72 -6.14 13.43
N HIS A 145 11.78 -5.10 14.25
CA HIS A 145 12.95 -4.22 14.34
C HIS A 145 12.92 -3.47 15.67
N LYS A 146 14.07 -3.38 16.36
CA LYS A 146 14.12 -2.83 17.74
C LYS A 146 14.24 -1.31 17.79
N GLN A 147 14.94 -0.72 16.83
CA GLN A 147 15.34 0.69 16.85
C GLN A 147 14.55 1.50 15.83
N GLN A 148 14.52 2.81 15.95
CA GLN A 148 13.98 3.64 14.87
C GLN A 148 14.89 3.56 13.65
N ILE A 149 14.30 3.43 12.46
CA ILE A 149 15.06 3.46 11.21
C ILE A 149 15.61 4.89 11.05
N ALA A 150 16.93 5.01 10.88
CA ALA A 150 17.52 6.32 10.65
C ALA A 150 17.13 6.85 9.26
N LEU A 151 16.98 8.17 9.10
CA LEU A 151 16.60 8.77 7.81
C LEU A 151 17.48 8.31 6.62
N PRO A 152 18.83 8.19 6.74
CA PRO A 152 19.66 7.69 5.65
C PRO A 152 19.38 6.22 5.27
N GLU A 153 19.00 5.38 6.24
CA GLU A 153 18.60 3.99 5.97
C GLU A 153 17.23 3.95 5.30
N LEU A 154 16.30 4.78 5.75
CA LEU A 154 14.97 4.89 5.15
C LEU A 154 15.05 5.41 3.70
N GLU A 155 15.95 6.35 3.43
CA GLU A 155 16.26 6.83 2.08
C GLU A 155 16.84 5.70 1.21
N LYS A 156 17.77 4.89 1.74
CA LYS A 156 18.30 3.72 1.05
C LYS A 156 17.18 2.71 0.71
N ILE A 157 16.26 2.45 1.64
CA ILE A 157 15.13 1.54 1.44
C ILE A 157 14.19 2.07 0.36
N GLU A 158 13.76 3.32 0.43
CA GLU A 158 12.86 3.92 -0.57
C GLU A 158 13.52 3.98 -1.96
N LYS A 159 14.81 4.30 -2.01
CA LYS A 159 15.60 4.27 -3.25
C LYS A 159 15.65 2.86 -3.85
N SER A 160 16.03 1.86 -3.06
CA SER A 160 16.05 0.45 -3.48
C SER A 160 14.69 -0.01 -4.02
N ASN A 161 13.59 0.36 -3.35
CA ASN A 161 12.24 0.07 -3.80
C ASN A 161 11.97 0.62 -5.19
N ASN A 162 12.32 1.89 -5.43
CA ASN A 162 12.12 2.53 -6.73
C ASN A 162 13.11 2.04 -7.80
N GLU A 163 14.28 1.53 -7.42
CA GLU A 163 15.19 0.83 -8.34
C GLU A 163 14.59 -0.50 -8.83
N TRP A 164 13.91 -1.27 -7.97
CA TRP A 164 13.13 -2.44 -8.41
C TRP A 164 12.04 -2.06 -9.43
N VAL A 165 11.32 -0.96 -9.18
CA VAL A 165 10.30 -0.44 -10.10
C VAL A 165 10.93 -0.02 -11.43
N ALA A 166 12.05 0.70 -11.39
CA ALA A 166 12.76 1.18 -12.58
C ALA A 166 13.33 0.06 -13.46
N ARG A 167 13.75 -1.06 -12.85
CA ARG A 167 14.20 -2.25 -13.59
C ARG A 167 13.10 -2.89 -14.43
N ASN A 168 11.82 -2.62 -14.12
CA ASN A 168 10.65 -3.08 -14.87
C ASN A 168 10.68 -4.60 -15.14
N GLU A 169 11.10 -5.36 -14.14
CA GLU A 169 11.26 -6.81 -14.23
C GLU A 169 9.91 -7.52 -14.21
N LYS A 170 9.84 -8.67 -14.86
CA LYS A 170 8.66 -9.53 -14.83
C LYS A 170 8.47 -10.13 -13.44
N VAL A 171 7.21 -10.17 -12.99
CA VAL A 171 6.82 -10.91 -11.79
C VAL A 171 6.38 -12.31 -12.21
N TYR A 172 6.98 -13.33 -11.61
CA TYR A 172 6.69 -14.73 -11.88
C TYR A 172 5.86 -15.32 -10.74
N SER A 173 5.01 -16.29 -11.06
CA SER A 173 4.38 -17.12 -10.04
C SER A 173 4.13 -18.53 -10.55
N SER A 174 4.24 -19.52 -9.68
CA SER A 174 3.96 -20.92 -10.00
C SER A 174 3.58 -21.68 -8.73
N ASP A 175 2.81 -22.76 -8.89
CA ASP A 175 2.55 -23.71 -7.81
C ASP A 175 3.70 -24.71 -7.75
N VAL A 176 4.31 -24.88 -6.58
CA VAL A 176 5.48 -25.72 -6.35
C VAL A 176 5.22 -26.68 -5.20
N GLY A 177 5.95 -27.80 -5.14
CA GLY A 177 5.93 -28.66 -3.96
C GLY A 177 6.40 -27.86 -2.73
N LEU A 178 5.65 -27.96 -1.62
CA LEU A 178 5.91 -27.15 -0.43
C LEU A 178 7.36 -27.30 0.07
N GLN A 179 7.88 -28.54 0.08
CA GLN A 179 9.25 -28.81 0.49
C GLN A 179 10.31 -28.26 -0.48
N ASP A 180 10.03 -28.24 -1.78
CA ASP A 180 10.96 -27.68 -2.77
C ASP A 180 11.04 -26.16 -2.64
N GLY A 181 9.89 -25.51 -2.41
CA GLY A 181 9.83 -24.09 -2.11
C GLY A 181 10.71 -23.69 -0.92
N TYR A 182 10.63 -24.44 0.19
CA TYR A 182 11.44 -24.19 1.39
C TYR A 182 12.96 -24.31 1.17
N GLN A 183 13.40 -24.98 0.10
CA GLN A 183 14.83 -25.09 -0.22
C GLN A 183 15.40 -23.83 -0.87
N VAL A 184 14.55 -22.92 -1.35
CA VAL A 184 14.97 -21.72 -2.06
C VAL A 184 15.70 -20.76 -1.12
N ASN A 185 16.94 -20.46 -1.45
CA ASN A 185 17.72 -19.48 -0.73
C ASN A 185 17.12 -18.07 -0.88
N GLY A 186 16.97 -17.37 0.24
CA GLY A 186 16.32 -16.06 0.27
C GLY A 186 14.80 -16.10 0.38
N LEU A 187 14.16 -17.27 0.26
CA LEU A 187 12.70 -17.42 0.40
C LEU A 187 12.18 -16.79 1.68
N ARG A 188 11.04 -16.11 1.57
CA ARG A 188 10.27 -15.61 2.69
C ARG A 188 8.94 -16.33 2.79
N ALA A 189 8.64 -16.77 4.01
CA ALA A 189 7.34 -17.27 4.42
C ALA A 189 7.01 -16.65 5.77
N VAL A 190 5.72 -16.49 6.06
CA VAL A 190 5.29 -15.92 7.34
C VAL A 190 5.34 -17.03 8.39
N PHE A 191 6.12 -16.80 9.44
CA PHE A 191 6.26 -17.76 10.53
C PHE A 191 4.91 -17.99 11.23
N GLY A 192 4.52 -19.26 11.37
CA GLY A 192 3.27 -19.66 12.03
C GLY A 192 2.07 -19.78 11.11
N GLU A 193 2.19 -19.45 9.82
CA GLU A 193 1.16 -19.75 8.82
C GLU A 193 1.29 -21.19 8.31
N ALA A 194 0.13 -21.82 8.05
CA ALA A 194 0.06 -23.11 7.38
C ALA A 194 -0.09 -22.89 5.87
N TYR A 195 0.86 -23.39 5.09
CA TYR A 195 0.82 -23.34 3.63
C TYR A 195 0.31 -24.68 3.07
N PRO A 196 -0.53 -24.66 2.02
CA PRO A 196 -0.97 -25.88 1.35
C PRO A 196 0.19 -26.51 0.57
N ASP A 197 0.04 -27.78 0.19
CA ASP A 197 0.93 -28.46 -0.76
C ASP A 197 0.08 -28.97 -1.95
N PRO A 198 0.29 -28.45 -3.17
CA PRO A 198 1.32 -27.48 -3.58
C PRO A 198 1.07 -26.07 -3.03
N VAL A 199 2.16 -25.29 -2.89
CA VAL A 199 2.16 -23.90 -2.46
C VAL A 199 2.45 -22.98 -3.63
N ARG A 200 1.79 -21.81 -3.67
CA ARG A 200 2.08 -20.79 -4.67
C ARG A 200 3.29 -19.95 -4.28
N VAL A 201 4.31 -19.94 -5.12
CA VAL A 201 5.48 -19.06 -5.02
C VAL A 201 5.32 -17.87 -5.97
N VAL A 202 5.67 -16.68 -5.48
CA VAL A 202 5.82 -15.45 -6.28
C VAL A 202 7.29 -15.02 -6.24
N ALA A 203 7.83 -14.65 -7.40
CA ALA A 203 9.24 -14.30 -7.56
C ALA A 203 9.46 -13.06 -8.43
N ILE A 204 10.41 -12.21 -8.02
CA ILE A 204 10.91 -11.04 -8.75
C ILE A 204 12.44 -11.10 -8.72
N GLY A 205 13.11 -10.90 -9.86
CA GLY A 205 14.57 -11.09 -9.99
C GLY A 205 14.98 -12.48 -10.52
N GLY A 206 14.02 -13.36 -10.81
CA GLY A 206 14.26 -14.69 -11.35
C GLY A 206 12.95 -15.43 -11.64
N SER A 207 12.95 -16.28 -12.67
CA SER A 207 11.80 -17.16 -12.90
C SER A 207 11.74 -18.26 -11.86
N VAL A 208 10.54 -18.69 -11.45
CA VAL A 208 10.39 -19.80 -10.49
C VAL A 208 11.04 -21.08 -11.03
N GLU A 209 10.96 -21.31 -12.34
CA GLU A 209 11.59 -22.46 -13.00
C GLU A 209 13.12 -22.42 -12.85
N ASP A 210 13.76 -21.28 -13.10
CA ASP A 210 15.22 -21.16 -12.99
C ASP A 210 15.68 -21.24 -11.54
N ILE A 211 14.89 -20.72 -10.61
CA ILE A 211 15.12 -20.85 -9.17
C ILE A 211 15.13 -22.33 -8.78
N LEU A 212 14.15 -23.12 -9.22
CA LEU A 212 14.04 -24.53 -8.85
C LEU A 212 15.11 -25.43 -9.49
N LYS A 213 15.81 -24.99 -10.54
CA LYS A 213 16.95 -25.74 -11.11
C LYS A 213 18.14 -25.80 -10.15
N ASP A 214 18.35 -24.75 -9.37
CA ASP A 214 19.38 -24.70 -8.33
C ASP A 214 18.91 -23.79 -7.17
N PRO A 215 17.99 -24.29 -6.31
CA PRO A 215 17.30 -23.45 -5.33
C PRO A 215 18.24 -22.92 -4.23
N LYS A 216 19.41 -23.55 -4.04
CA LYS A 216 20.35 -23.20 -2.97
C LYS A 216 21.42 -22.20 -3.41
N ASP A 217 21.44 -21.80 -4.68
CA ASP A 217 22.38 -20.80 -5.20
C ASP A 217 22.29 -19.49 -4.39
N GLU A 218 23.44 -18.94 -4.01
CA GLU A 218 23.55 -17.70 -3.24
C GLU A 218 22.93 -16.50 -3.95
N LYS A 219 22.90 -16.50 -5.30
CA LYS A 219 22.33 -15.42 -6.09
C LYS A 219 20.83 -15.20 -5.81
N TRP A 220 20.08 -16.22 -5.40
CA TRP A 220 18.65 -16.07 -5.16
C TRP A 220 18.34 -15.20 -3.95
N ARG A 221 19.33 -14.94 -3.07
CA ARG A 221 19.21 -13.97 -1.98
C ARG A 221 18.96 -12.53 -2.48
N SER A 222 19.36 -12.21 -3.71
CA SER A 222 19.06 -10.91 -4.34
C SER A 222 17.72 -10.86 -5.07
N ALA A 223 17.00 -11.98 -5.16
CA ALA A 223 15.62 -12.03 -5.65
C ALA A 223 14.64 -11.85 -4.48
N SER A 224 13.46 -11.29 -4.78
CA SER A 224 12.32 -11.34 -3.87
C SER A 224 11.52 -12.59 -4.19
N VAL A 225 11.55 -13.60 -3.32
CA VAL A 225 10.87 -14.88 -3.50
C VAL A 225 10.06 -15.20 -2.25
N GLU A 226 8.74 -15.36 -2.40
CA GLU A 226 7.85 -15.55 -1.25
C GLU A 226 6.74 -16.56 -1.53
N PHE A 227 6.27 -17.25 -0.49
CA PHE A 227 4.98 -17.96 -0.55
C PHE A 227 3.84 -16.93 -0.48
N CYS A 228 3.06 -16.84 -1.56
CA CYS A 228 2.02 -15.83 -1.67
C CYS A 228 0.86 -16.28 -2.57
N GLY A 229 -0.36 -16.22 -2.01
CA GLY A 229 -1.60 -16.47 -2.74
C GLY A 229 -2.18 -15.22 -3.43
N GLY A 230 -1.59 -14.05 -3.19
CA GLY A 230 -2.11 -12.74 -3.57
C GLY A 230 -2.11 -12.41 -5.07
N THR A 231 -2.70 -11.27 -5.41
CA THR A 231 -2.68 -10.77 -6.79
C THR A 231 -1.48 -9.84 -6.99
N HIS A 232 -0.78 -9.99 -8.13
CA HIS A 232 0.43 -9.21 -8.43
C HIS A 232 0.34 -8.52 -9.78
N VAL A 233 1.15 -7.47 -9.95
CA VAL A 233 1.37 -6.87 -11.27
C VAL A 233 2.15 -7.82 -12.16
N ASN A 234 2.07 -7.63 -13.48
CA ASN A 234 2.82 -8.46 -14.42
C ASN A 234 4.32 -8.11 -14.42
N LYS A 235 4.65 -6.84 -14.17
CA LYS A 235 6.03 -6.34 -14.12
C LYS A 235 6.13 -5.18 -13.12
N THR A 236 7.30 -5.02 -12.50
CA THR A 236 7.50 -4.04 -11.42
C THR A 236 7.28 -2.59 -11.86
N GLY A 237 7.49 -2.26 -13.15
CA GLY A 237 7.25 -0.92 -13.69
C GLY A 237 5.77 -0.53 -13.79
N ASP A 238 4.84 -1.45 -13.55
CA ASP A 238 3.41 -1.14 -13.45
C ASP A 238 3.07 -0.43 -12.13
N ILE A 239 3.91 -0.57 -11.09
CA ILE A 239 3.79 0.10 -9.78
C ILE A 239 4.01 1.62 -9.89
N LYS A 240 4.79 2.05 -10.89
CA LYS A 240 5.20 3.45 -11.18
C LYS A 240 6.15 4.08 -10.16
N SER A 241 5.80 4.09 -8.89
CA SER A 241 6.65 4.58 -7.81
C SER A 241 6.17 4.03 -6.47
N ILE A 242 7.06 4.00 -5.49
CA ILE A 242 6.76 3.62 -4.10
C ILE A 242 7.23 4.77 -3.21
N VAL A 243 6.34 5.32 -2.40
CA VAL A 243 6.64 6.42 -1.47
C VAL A 243 6.24 6.03 -0.05
N ILE A 244 7.19 6.09 0.87
CA ILE A 244 6.99 5.82 2.31
C ILE A 244 6.45 7.08 2.98
N THR A 245 5.21 7.01 3.46
CA THR A 245 4.52 8.13 4.10
C THR A 245 4.52 8.05 5.63
N GLU A 246 4.76 6.85 6.18
CA GLU A 246 4.90 6.66 7.62
C GLU A 246 6.00 5.63 7.96
N GLU A 247 6.75 5.93 9.01
CA GLU A 247 7.65 5.02 9.72
C GLU A 247 7.36 5.18 11.22
N SER A 248 6.93 4.12 11.90
CA SER A 248 6.53 4.21 13.31
C SER A 248 6.77 2.90 14.09
N GLY A 249 6.98 3.02 15.41
CA GLY A 249 7.01 1.88 16.32
C GLY A 249 5.61 1.59 16.86
N ILE A 250 5.12 0.36 16.71
CA ILE A 250 3.74 -0.01 17.11
C ILE A 250 3.69 -0.91 18.36
N ALA A 251 4.79 -1.61 18.65
CA ALA A 251 4.97 -2.40 19.86
C ALA A 251 6.47 -2.60 20.13
N LYS A 252 6.82 -3.16 21.29
CA LYS A 252 8.22 -3.46 21.63
C LYS A 252 8.82 -4.41 20.58
N GLY A 253 9.79 -3.92 19.82
CA GLY A 253 10.49 -4.69 18.79
C GLY A 253 9.72 -4.85 17.47
N ILE A 254 8.62 -4.13 17.27
CA ILE A 254 7.83 -4.16 16.03
C ILE A 254 7.67 -2.75 15.49
N ARG A 255 7.97 -2.60 14.19
CA ARG A 255 7.83 -1.34 13.45
C ARG A 255 6.89 -1.50 12.29
N ARG A 256 6.39 -0.37 11.82
CA ARG A 256 5.43 -0.23 10.74
C ARG A 256 5.98 0.73 9.72
N ILE A 257 5.86 0.34 8.45
CA ILE A 257 5.93 1.25 7.32
C ILE A 257 4.55 1.33 6.68
N ILE A 258 4.11 2.56 6.37
CA ILE A 258 3.02 2.80 5.43
C ILE A 258 3.64 3.39 4.18
N ALA A 259 3.27 2.83 3.03
CA ALA A 259 3.68 3.34 1.74
C ALA A 259 2.51 3.36 0.76
N VAL A 260 2.65 4.19 -0.26
CA VAL A 260 1.69 4.37 -1.34
C VAL A 260 2.36 4.14 -2.69
N THR A 261 1.57 3.77 -3.70
CA THR A 261 2.07 3.50 -5.06
C THR A 261 1.23 4.21 -6.11
N GLY A 262 1.72 4.24 -7.36
CA GLY A 262 0.96 4.72 -8.50
C GLY A 262 0.38 6.12 -8.32
N HIS A 263 -0.95 6.24 -8.42
CA HIS A 263 -1.66 7.52 -8.31
C HIS A 263 -1.48 8.17 -6.93
N GLU A 264 -1.63 7.39 -5.85
CA GLU A 264 -1.48 7.90 -4.49
C GLU A 264 -0.06 8.42 -4.24
N ALA A 265 0.95 7.71 -4.76
CA ALA A 265 2.34 8.17 -4.72
C ALA A 265 2.55 9.49 -5.49
N ALA A 266 1.89 9.67 -6.63
CA ALA A 266 1.94 10.92 -7.38
C ALA A 266 1.25 12.07 -6.62
N GLU A 267 0.12 11.82 -5.96
CA GLU A 267 -0.59 12.83 -5.18
C GLU A 267 0.20 13.29 -3.97
N VAL A 268 0.77 12.38 -3.16
CA VAL A 268 1.61 12.77 -2.02
C VAL A 268 2.86 13.53 -2.45
N THR A 269 3.42 13.21 -3.64
CA THR A 269 4.55 13.93 -4.22
C THR A 269 4.15 15.35 -4.62
N ARG A 270 3.01 15.50 -5.30
CA ARG A 270 2.45 16.80 -5.70
C ARG A 270 2.19 17.71 -4.51
N VAL A 271 1.65 17.16 -3.42
CA VAL A 271 1.44 17.91 -2.16
C VAL A 271 2.78 18.35 -1.57
N ALA A 272 3.78 17.46 -1.53
CA ALA A 272 5.12 17.81 -1.04
C ALA A 272 5.78 18.91 -1.89
N ASP A 273 5.67 18.86 -3.22
CA ASP A 273 6.20 19.89 -4.13
C ASP A 273 5.51 21.25 -3.94
N SER A 274 4.20 21.25 -3.71
CA SER A 274 3.44 22.47 -3.40
C SER A 274 3.90 23.11 -2.09
N LEU A 275 4.08 22.31 -1.03
CA LEU A 275 4.60 22.77 0.26
C LEU A 275 6.03 23.31 0.14
N LYS A 276 6.89 22.62 -0.62
CA LYS A 276 8.26 23.07 -0.92
C LYS A 276 8.26 24.44 -1.60
N THR A 277 7.46 24.61 -2.64
CA THR A 277 7.36 25.86 -3.40
C THR A 277 6.91 27.02 -2.52
N ARG A 278 5.92 26.79 -1.65
CA ARG A 278 5.46 27.79 -0.68
C ARG A 278 6.52 28.15 0.35
N LEU A 279 7.26 27.15 0.87
CA LEU A 279 8.37 27.40 1.78
C LEU A 279 9.48 28.24 1.12
N GLU A 280 9.80 27.97 -0.14
CA GLU A 280 10.78 28.75 -0.92
C GLU A 280 10.33 30.20 -1.17
N ALA A 281 9.04 30.43 -1.39
CA ALA A 281 8.49 31.78 -1.48
C ALA A 281 8.61 32.54 -0.14
N LEU A 282 8.27 31.87 0.96
CA LEU A 282 8.36 32.45 2.31
C LEU A 282 9.79 32.68 2.77
N GLU A 283 10.76 31.90 2.30
CA GLU A 283 12.17 32.16 2.54
C GLU A 283 12.62 33.54 1.99
N ARG A 284 12.03 33.96 0.86
CA ARG A 284 12.30 35.26 0.23
C ARG A 284 11.53 36.39 0.88
N THR A 285 10.22 36.18 1.10
CA THR A 285 9.30 37.19 1.61
C THR A 285 8.50 36.64 2.80
N PRO A 286 9.11 36.45 3.98
CA PRO A 286 8.46 35.80 5.10
C PRO A 286 7.43 36.70 5.77
N THR A 287 6.27 36.13 6.10
CA THR A 287 5.32 36.70 7.07
C THR A 287 5.08 35.73 8.22
N ASP A 288 4.88 36.25 9.44
CA ASP A 288 4.67 35.38 10.62
C ASP A 288 3.42 34.51 10.47
N ALA A 289 2.33 35.10 9.96
CA ALA A 289 1.06 34.42 9.76
C ALA A 289 1.18 33.23 8.79
N GLU A 290 1.80 33.43 7.62
CA GLU A 290 1.96 32.36 6.63
C GLU A 290 2.94 31.29 7.10
N LEU A 291 4.01 31.66 7.81
CA LEU A 291 4.91 30.70 8.41
C LEU A 291 4.20 29.86 9.49
N ARG A 292 3.28 30.44 10.28
CA ARG A 292 2.51 29.67 11.29
C ARG A 292 1.55 28.71 10.60
N GLN A 293 0.86 29.18 9.57
CA GLN A 293 -0.02 28.35 8.76
C GLN A 293 0.75 27.19 8.11
N LEU A 294 1.88 27.46 7.47
CA LEU A 294 2.71 26.43 6.83
C LEU A 294 3.22 25.40 7.84
N SER A 295 3.56 25.80 9.06
CA SER A 295 3.93 24.85 10.13
C SER A 295 2.82 23.83 10.40
N VAL A 296 1.58 24.32 10.57
CA VAL A 296 0.41 23.46 10.86
C VAL A 296 0.12 22.53 9.69
N GLU A 297 0.18 23.04 8.47
CA GLU A 297 -0.02 22.24 7.26
C GLU A 297 1.08 21.17 7.12
N LEU A 298 2.35 21.55 7.32
CA LEU A 298 3.48 20.62 7.24
C LEU A 298 3.39 19.53 8.32
N ASP A 299 2.87 19.83 9.51
CA ASP A 299 2.66 18.80 10.55
C ASP A 299 1.58 17.80 10.16
N LYS A 300 0.48 18.27 9.56
CA LYS A 300 -0.67 17.46 9.16
C LYS A 300 -0.55 16.78 7.80
N ALA A 301 0.41 17.19 6.97
CA ALA A 301 0.56 16.68 5.61
C ALA A 301 0.86 15.17 5.59
N ASP A 302 0.07 14.41 4.84
CA ASP A 302 0.34 13.02 4.50
C ASP A 302 1.20 13.01 3.23
N ILE A 303 2.53 13.04 3.43
CA ILE A 303 3.55 13.10 2.38
C ILE A 303 4.71 12.17 2.74
N SER A 304 5.64 11.96 1.80
CA SER A 304 6.88 11.20 2.06
C SER A 304 7.53 11.61 3.39
N VAL A 305 7.88 10.63 4.23
CA VAL A 305 8.57 10.85 5.51
C VAL A 305 9.87 11.63 5.30
N LEU A 306 10.62 11.25 4.26
CA LEU A 306 11.91 11.86 3.91
C LEU A 306 11.72 13.33 3.54
N ARG A 307 10.79 13.60 2.61
CA ARG A 307 10.47 14.95 2.16
C ARG A 307 9.92 15.81 3.30
N LYS A 308 9.11 15.24 4.19
CA LYS A 308 8.58 15.93 5.36
C LYS A 308 9.71 16.35 6.32
N ALA A 309 10.67 15.46 6.57
CA ALA A 309 11.84 15.77 7.38
C ALA A 309 12.68 16.90 6.76
N GLU A 310 12.99 16.83 5.47
CA GLU A 310 13.72 17.88 4.75
C GLU A 310 13.01 19.24 4.82
N LEU A 311 11.70 19.25 4.59
CA LEU A 311 10.89 20.47 4.65
C LEU A 311 10.83 21.04 6.06
N LYS A 312 10.75 20.20 7.10
CA LYS A 312 10.78 20.65 8.51
C LYS A 312 12.12 21.28 8.85
N ASP A 313 13.23 20.65 8.46
CA ASP A 313 14.57 21.19 8.69
C ASP A 313 14.76 22.54 8.00
N LYS A 314 14.29 22.66 6.75
CA LYS A 314 14.30 23.92 6.03
C LYS A 314 13.40 24.97 6.69
N PHE A 315 12.20 24.59 7.10
CA PHE A 315 11.26 25.46 7.78
C PHE A 315 11.83 26.05 9.07
N VAL A 316 12.49 25.24 9.90
CA VAL A 316 13.15 25.71 11.14
C VAL A 316 14.19 26.79 10.85
N LYS A 317 14.99 26.64 9.78
CA LYS A 317 15.98 27.64 9.36
C LYS A 317 15.31 28.95 8.91
N VAL A 318 14.27 28.85 8.08
CA VAL A 318 13.51 30.02 7.60
C VAL A 318 12.84 30.76 8.76
N ARG A 319 12.18 30.03 9.66
CA ARG A 319 11.54 30.59 10.86
C ARG A 319 12.55 31.33 11.74
N LYS A 320 13.69 30.70 12.04
CA LYS A 320 14.75 31.32 12.83
C LYS A 320 15.26 32.62 12.20
N ALA A 321 15.52 32.61 10.89
CA ALA A 321 15.98 33.80 10.18
C ALA A 321 14.94 34.94 10.20
N PHE A 322 13.65 34.61 10.12
CA PHE A 322 12.56 35.58 10.27
C PHE A 322 12.49 36.17 11.68
N ASP A 323 12.57 35.32 12.71
CA ASP A 323 12.50 35.75 14.11
C ASP A 323 13.70 36.64 14.48
N ASP A 324 14.91 36.30 14.02
CA ASP A 324 16.12 37.08 14.24
C ASP A 324 16.03 38.46 13.56
N LYS A 325 15.55 38.52 12.30
CA LYS A 325 15.29 39.80 11.60
C LYS A 325 14.25 40.65 12.32
N THR A 326 13.19 40.02 12.83
CA THR A 326 12.11 40.72 13.53
C THR A 326 12.61 41.30 14.86
N LYS A 327 13.33 40.52 15.66
CA LYS A 327 13.99 41.00 16.89
C LYS A 327 14.97 42.14 16.60
N ALA A 328 15.78 42.04 15.55
CA ALA A 328 16.70 43.10 15.17
C ALA A 328 15.97 44.40 14.80
N LYS A 329 14.86 44.33 14.05
CA LYS A 329 14.02 45.49 13.72
C LYS A 329 13.37 46.11 14.96
N THR A 330 12.81 45.29 15.86
CA THR A 330 12.22 45.77 17.12
C THR A 330 13.27 46.46 17.98
N ASN A 331 14.45 45.86 18.15
CA ASN A 331 15.55 46.45 18.91
C ASN A 331 16.04 47.77 18.30
N ALA A 332 16.11 47.88 16.97
CA ALA A 332 16.48 49.11 16.29
C ALA A 332 15.42 50.21 16.48
N ALA A 333 14.14 49.87 16.36
CA ALA A 333 13.03 50.80 16.60
C ALA A 333 12.96 51.29 18.06
N SER A 334 13.20 50.41 19.03
CA SER A 334 13.27 50.80 20.45
C SER A 334 14.43 51.76 20.70
N LYS A 335 15.62 51.53 20.10
CA LYS A 335 16.77 52.43 20.23
C LYS A 335 16.52 53.81 19.62
N SER A 336 15.87 53.89 18.46
CA SER A 336 15.56 55.18 17.82
C SER A 336 14.54 55.99 18.62
N VAL A 337 13.52 55.34 19.20
CA VAL A 337 12.54 56.00 20.06
C VAL A 337 13.20 56.53 21.35
N SER A 338 14.12 55.77 21.95
CA SER A 338 14.88 56.23 23.12
C SER A 338 15.81 57.42 22.80
N GLN A 339 16.43 57.47 21.62
CA GLN A 339 17.26 58.60 21.19
C GLN A 339 16.43 59.87 20.95
N GLN A 340 15.28 59.76 20.29
CA GLN A 340 14.38 60.91 20.07
C GLN A 340 13.82 61.48 21.38
N HIS A 341 13.51 60.62 22.37
CA HIS A 341 13.12 61.08 23.70
C HIS A 341 14.23 61.80 24.48
N HIS A 342 15.50 61.47 24.21
CA HIS A 342 16.63 62.15 24.84
C HIS A 342 16.91 63.53 24.22
N GLU A 343 16.71 63.68 22.91
CA GLU A 343 16.88 64.96 22.21
C GLU A 343 15.69 65.93 22.41
N GLY A 344 14.48 65.42 22.67
CA GLY A 344 13.29 66.23 22.94
C GLY A 344 13.19 66.85 24.35
N ASN A 345 14.09 66.50 25.27
CA ASN A 345 14.11 67.01 26.66
C ASN A 345 15.09 68.18 26.89
N PHE A 346 15.65 68.75 25.82
CA PHE A 346 16.60 69.87 25.86
C PHE A 346 16.04 71.21 25.33
N TYR A 347 14.72 71.42 25.41
CA TYR A 347 14.07 72.70 25.12
C TYR A 347 13.20 73.19 26.27
#